data_AF-A0A0U1DDF0-F1
#
_entry.id   AF-A0A0U1DDF0-F1
#
_cell.length_a   1.000
_cell.length_b   1.000
_cell.length_c   1.000
_cell.angle_alpha   90.00
_cell.angle_beta   90.00
_cell.angle_gamma   90.00
#
_symmetry.space_group_name_H-M   'P 1'
#
loop_
_entity.id
_entity.type
_entity.pdbx_description
1 polymer ?
#
loop_
_entity_poly.entity_id
_entity_poly.type
_entity_poly.pdbx_seq_one_letter_code
_entity_poly.pdbx_strand_id
1 'polypeptide(L)' 'MNVTTTDRELEAKHRALWALGDYAAIAANIVRPLGPVLVEASGVGPGDRVLDVAAGTGNVAIPRSRGRRPGDRQ' A
#
# COMPACT_ATOMS: atom_id res chain seq x y z
N MET A 1 -33.67 16.40 7.43
CA MET A 1 -33.17 15.02 7.57
C MET A 1 -32.51 14.52 6.26
N ASN A 2 -31.66 15.32 5.60
CA ASN A 2 -31.27 15.05 4.20
C ASN A 2 -29.77 14.77 3.99
N VAL A 3 -28.90 15.18 4.92
CA VAL A 3 -27.44 15.05 4.78
C VAL A 3 -26.99 13.61 5.05
N THR A 4 -27.52 12.96 6.09
CA THR A 4 -27.14 11.61 6.50
C THR A 4 -27.59 10.52 5.51
N THR A 5 -28.70 10.73 4.80
CA THR A 5 -29.17 9.79 3.77
C THR A 5 -28.32 9.89 2.51
N THR A 6 -27.99 11.12 2.08
CA THR A 6 -27.11 11.38 0.94
C THR A 6 -25.71 10.78 1.14
N ASP A 7 -25.17 10.88 2.36
CA ASP A 7 -23.87 10.31 2.72
C ASP A 7 -23.87 8.77 2.64
N ARG A 8 -24.92 8.11 3.14
CA ARG A 8 -25.06 6.65 3.06
C ARG A 8 -25.20 6.15 1.62
N GLU A 9 -25.91 6.89 0.77
CA GLU A 9 -26.02 6.56 -0.65
C GLU A 9 -24.70 6.72 -1.39
N LEU A 10 -23.92 7.75 -1.04
CA LEU A 10 -22.59 7.98 -1.59
C LEU A 10 -21.61 6.89 -1.16
N GLU A 11 -21.58 6.53 0.13
CA GLU A 11 -20.78 5.42 0.63
C GLU A 11 -21.16 4.09 -0.05
N ALA A 12 -22.46 3.83 -0.27
CA ALA A 12 -22.92 2.62 -0.93
C ALA A 12 -22.43 2.55 -2.38
N LYS A 13 -22.48 3.67 -3.12
CA LYS A 13 -21.93 3.77 -4.48
C LYS A 13 -20.43 3.58 -4.49
N HIS A 14 -19.71 4.20 -3.57
CA HIS A 14 -18.27 3.98 -3.43
C HIS A 14 -17.97 2.50 -3.18
N ARG A 15 -18.60 1.86 -2.20
CA ARG A 15 -18.40 0.43 -1.93
C ARG A 15 -18.68 -0.45 -3.16
N ALA A 16 -19.76 -0.18 -3.89
CA ALA A 16 -20.09 -0.92 -5.11
C ALA A 16 -19.06 -0.73 -6.23
N LEU A 17 -18.58 0.50 -6.43
CA LEU A 17 -17.51 0.80 -7.39
C LEU A 17 -16.21 0.10 -7.01
N TRP A 18 -15.81 0.16 -5.73
CA TRP A 18 -14.62 -0.54 -5.27
C TRP A 18 -14.81 -2.05 -5.45
N ALA A 19 -15.96 -2.65 -5.15
CA ALA A 19 -16.18 -4.10 -5.28
C ALA A 19 -16.06 -4.66 -6.72
N LEU A 20 -16.10 -3.82 -7.75
CA LEU A 20 -15.95 -4.24 -9.15
C LEU A 20 -14.50 -4.58 -9.53
N GLY A 21 -13.52 -4.18 -8.71
CA GLY A 21 -12.10 -4.41 -8.99
C GLY A 21 -11.66 -5.85 -8.73
N ASP A 22 -10.84 -6.39 -9.65
CA ASP A 22 -10.06 -7.61 -9.39
C ASP A 22 -8.80 -7.25 -8.57
N TYR A 23 -8.99 -7.13 -7.26
CA TYR A 23 -7.88 -6.80 -6.35
C TYR A 23 -6.85 -7.91 -6.23
N ALA A 24 -7.18 -9.15 -6.57
CA ALA A 24 -6.19 -10.23 -6.59
C ALA A 24 -5.19 -10.00 -7.72
N ALA A 25 -5.68 -9.66 -8.92
CA ALA A 25 -4.83 -9.30 -10.05
C ALA A 25 -4.02 -8.03 -9.78
N ILE A 26 -4.63 -6.98 -9.22
CA ILE A 26 -3.93 -5.74 -8.85
C ILE A 26 -2.84 -6.02 -7.81
N ALA A 27 -3.16 -6.80 -6.78
CA ALA A 27 -2.21 -7.14 -5.73
C ALA A 27 -1.00 -7.91 -6.29
N ALA A 28 -1.24 -8.89 -7.16
CA ALA A 28 -0.19 -9.73 -7.73
C ALA A 28 0.66 -8.98 -8.77
N ASN A 29 0.03 -8.23 -9.67
CA ASN A 29 0.70 -7.71 -10.87
C ASN A 29 1.19 -6.27 -10.72
N ILE A 30 0.61 -5.49 -9.82
CA ILE A 30 0.95 -4.08 -9.63
C ILE A 30 1.61 -3.87 -8.27
N VAL A 31 0.93 -4.27 -7.20
CA VAL A 31 1.35 -3.93 -5.84
C VAL A 31 2.61 -4.69 -5.41
N ARG A 32 2.66 -6.00 -5.65
CA ARG A 32 3.79 -6.85 -5.23
C ARG A 32 5.14 -6.47 -5.90
N PRO A 33 5.20 -6.14 -7.21
CA PRO A 33 6.44 -5.63 -7.82
C PRO A 33 6.87 -4.24 -7.36
N LEU A 34 5.93 -3.41 -6.86
CA LEU A 34 6.24 -2.05 -6.40
C LEU A 34 6.98 -2.02 -5.06
N GLY A 35 6.89 -3.07 -4.24
CA GLY A 35 7.47 -3.11 -2.89
C GLY A 35 8.95 -2.69 -2.85
N PRO A 36 9.86 -3.30 -3.64
CA PRO A 36 11.27 -2.90 -3.69
C PRO A 36 11.49 -1.46 -4.16
N VAL A 37 10.70 -0.98 -5.12
CA VAL A 37 10.81 0.39 -5.65
C VAL A 37 10.45 1.41 -4.57
N LEU A 38 9.40 1.14 -3.80
CA LEU A 38 8.96 2.00 -2.71
C LEU A 38 9.98 2.04 -1.57
N VAL A 39 10.60 0.90 -1.22
CA VAL A 39 11.66 0.85 -0.20
C VAL A 39 12.87 1.70 -0.62
N GLU A 40 13.29 1.59 -1.87
CA GLU A 40 14.40 2.38 -2.41
C GLU A 40 14.06 3.88 -2.42
N ALA A 41 12.89 4.25 -2.96
CA ALA A 41 12.47 5.65 -3.05
C ALA A 41 12.21 6.31 -1.69
N SER A 42 11.77 5.55 -0.69
CA SER A 42 11.54 6.05 0.67
C SER A 42 12.80 6.15 1.52
N GLY A 43 13.92 5.54 1.09
CA GLY A 43 15.20 5.61 1.79
C GLY A 43 15.21 4.90 3.15
N VAL A 44 14.29 3.95 3.39
CA VAL A 44 14.16 3.22 4.65
C VAL A 44 15.43 2.40 4.92
N GLY A 45 16.02 2.58 6.10
CA GLY A 45 17.27 1.97 6.52
C GLY A 45 17.19 1.18 7.83
N PRO A 46 18.34 0.71 8.34
CA PRO A 46 18.41 0.06 9.64
C PRO A 46 18.04 1.03 10.77
N GLY A 47 17.19 0.57 11.69
CA GLY A 47 16.73 1.36 12.84
C GLY A 47 15.44 2.14 12.61
N ASP A 48 14.98 2.24 11.35
CA ASP A 48 13.72 2.90 11.04
C ASP A 48 12.52 2.04 11.46
N ARG A 49 11.49 2.70 12.02
CA ARG A 49 10.21 2.08 12.31
C ARG A 49 9.23 2.41 11.20
N VAL A 50 8.75 1.38 10.51
CA VAL A 50 7.82 1.53 9.39
C VAL A 50 6.53 0.77 9.68
N LEU A 51 5.40 1.37 9.29
CA LEU A 51 4.07 0.77 9.35
C LEU A 51 3.61 0.46 7.93
N ASP A 52 3.33 -0.81 7.65
CA ASP A 52 2.70 -1.25 6.41
C ASP A 52 1.17 -1.21 6.56
N VAL A 53 0.53 -0.26 5.88
CA VAL A 53 -0.93 -0.06 5.94
C VAL A 53 -1.59 -0.86 4.81
N ALA A 54 -2.59 -1.66 5.15
CA ALA A 54 -3.30 -2.54 4.22
C ALA A 54 -2.43 -3.64 3.57
N ALA A 55 -1.44 -4.16 4.31
CA ALA A 55 -0.50 -5.21 3.89
C ALA A 55 -1.14 -6.49 3.30
N GLY A 56 -2.42 -6.75 3.61
CA GLY A 56 -3.08 -8.01 3.28
C GLY A 56 -2.33 -9.21 3.88
N THR A 57 -2.03 -10.23 3.08
CA THR A 57 -1.19 -11.38 3.46
C THR A 57 0.32 -11.10 3.35
N GLY A 58 0.73 -9.83 3.27
CA GLY A 58 2.13 -9.42 3.20
C GLY A 58 2.64 -9.09 1.79
N ASN A 59 1.79 -8.56 0.90
CA ASN A 59 2.17 -8.25 -0.48
C ASN A 59 3.17 -7.08 -0.59
N VAL A 60 3.14 -6.13 0.35
CA VAL A 60 4.08 -4.99 0.46
C VAL A 60 4.83 -5.03 1.78
N ALA A 61 4.83 -6.18 2.47
CA ALA A 61 5.56 -6.30 3.72
C ALA A 61 7.04 -6.11 3.42
N ILE A 62 7.55 -4.91 3.73
CA ILE A 62 8.94 -4.53 3.56
C ILE A 62 9.76 -5.67 4.16
N PRO A 63 10.52 -6.43 3.36
CA PRO A 63 11.45 -7.39 3.92
C PRO A 63 12.34 -6.60 4.86
N ARG A 64 12.46 -7.02 6.14
CA ARG A 64 13.31 -6.36 7.15
C ARG A 64 14.52 -5.73 6.47
N SER A 65 14.59 -4.40 6.51
CA SER A 65 15.48 -3.61 5.66
C SER A 65 16.88 -4.24 5.65
N ARG A 66 17.32 -4.71 4.48
CA ARG A 66 18.70 -5.17 4.32
C ARG A 66 19.52 -3.90 4.20
N GLY A 67 20.14 -3.54 5.33
CA GLY A 67 20.74 -2.24 5.54
C GLY A 67 21.57 -1.72 4.38
N ARG A 68 21.28 -0.48 3.98
CA ARG A 68 22.10 0.32 3.09
C ARG A 68 23.51 0.41 3.67
N ARG A 69 24.53 0.06 2.88
CA ARG A 69 25.93 0.27 3.29
C ARG A 69 26.25 1.77 3.24
N PRO A 70 26.99 2.33 4.20
CA PRO A 70 27.46 3.71 4.09
C PRO A 70 28.46 3.80 2.91
N GLY A 71 28.05 4.36 1.76
CA GLY A 71 28.93 4.54 0.60
C GLY A 71 28.27 4.83 -0.75
N ASP A 72 26.99 4.48 -0.94
CA ASP A 72 26.37 4.46 -2.27
C ASP A 72 25.84 5.83 -2.74
N ARG A 73 26.67 6.88 -2.69
CA ARG A 73 26.41 8.14 -3.40
C ARG A 73 27.54 8.41 -4.39
N GLN A 74 27.26 8.21 -5.67
CA GLN A 74 27.76 9.06 -6.76
C GLN A 74 26.55 9.67 -7.45
#